data_AF-A0A538NGF3-F1
#
_entry.id   AF-A0A538NGF3-F1
#
_cell.length_a   1.000
_cell.length_b   1.000
_cell.length_c   1.000
_cell.angle_alpha   90.00
_cell.angle_beta   90.00
_cell.angle_gamma   90.00
#
_symmetry.space_group_name_H-M   'P 1'
#
loop_
_entity.id
_entity.type
_entity.pdbx_description
1 polymer ?
#
loop_
_entity_poly.entity_id
_entity_poly.type
_entity_poly.pdbx_seq_one_letter_code
_entity_poly.pdbx_strand_id
1 'polypeptide(L)'
;MKHSSRDCGTVAGLLIPLVLVCFALLPIAQAVGPDTDGSIPGSNNGEGIGVLVSRTTGVWNTGTGFEALNHLTAGNQNTATGLRALSSDTNGGFNTATGVFSLFSNTSGFFNSATGAYSLANNTSGGYNTANGYAALYRNTAEGNTAIGFAALY
;
A
#
# COMPACT_ATOMS: atom_id res chain seq x y z
N MET A 1 -25.80 47.06 46.36
CA MET A 1 -24.77 46.05 46.04
C MET A 1 -25.34 45.09 45.00
N LYS A 2 -25.05 45.31 43.70
CA LYS A 2 -25.37 44.36 42.62
C LYS A 2 -24.04 43.85 42.09
N HIS A 3 -23.58 42.70 42.56
CA HIS A 3 -22.45 42.01 41.95
C HIS A 3 -22.92 41.45 40.60
N SER A 4 -22.38 42.01 39.52
CA SER A 4 -22.57 41.54 38.14
C SER A 4 -21.82 40.22 37.97
N SER A 5 -22.54 39.10 38.00
CA SER A 5 -22.01 37.75 37.80
C SER A 5 -22.10 37.32 36.32
N ARG A 6 -21.56 38.12 35.39
CA ARG A 6 -21.78 37.92 33.94
C ARG A 6 -20.55 37.57 33.09
N ASP A 7 -19.37 37.40 33.68
CA ASP A 7 -18.15 37.24 32.86
C ASP A 7 -17.58 35.80 32.81
N CYS A 8 -18.11 34.85 33.58
CA CYS A 8 -17.60 33.47 33.58
C CYS A 8 -18.04 32.66 32.34
N GLY A 9 -19.27 32.85 31.87
CA GLY A 9 -19.80 32.12 30.70
C GLY A 9 -19.24 32.60 29.36
N THR A 10 -18.92 33.88 29.25
CA THR A 10 -18.46 34.52 28.00
C THR A 10 -17.01 34.16 27.67
N VAL A 11 -16.16 34.03 28.69
CA VAL A 11 -14.75 33.64 28.55
C VAL A 11 -14.63 32.16 28.20
N ALA A 12 -15.42 31.29 28.84
CA ALA A 12 -15.48 29.87 28.49
C ALA A 12 -16.02 29.62 27.06
N GLY A 13 -16.99 30.43 26.62
CA GLY A 13 -17.57 30.34 25.27
C GLY A 13 -16.59 30.63 24.13
N LEU A 14 -15.53 31.41 24.38
CA LEU A 14 -14.51 31.74 23.38
C LEU A 14 -13.26 30.87 23.47
N LEU A 15 -12.92 30.38 24.67
CA LEU A 15 -11.75 29.55 24.92
C LEU A 15 -11.89 28.14 24.36
N ILE A 16 -13.06 27.52 24.49
CA ILE A 16 -13.31 26.15 23.98
C ILE A 16 -13.09 26.06 22.45
N PRO A 17 -13.72 26.90 21.60
CA PRO A 17 -13.50 26.83 20.15
C PRO A 17 -12.06 27.18 19.77
N LEU A 18 -11.41 28.10 20.49
CA LEU A 18 -10.00 28.44 20.25
C LEU A 18 -9.08 27.26 20.53
N VAL A 19 -9.29 26.54 21.64
CA VAL A 19 -8.53 25.34 22.00
C VAL A 19 -8.76 24.22 20.99
N LEU A 20 -10.00 24.04 20.52
CA LEU A 20 -10.31 23.05 19.46
C LEU A 20 -9.62 23.40 18.14
N VAL A 21 -9.59 24.67 17.75
CA VAL A 21 -8.85 25.14 16.56
C VAL A 21 -7.35 24.90 16.75
N CYS A 22 -6.79 25.19 17.92
CA CYS A 22 -5.39 24.90 18.22
C CYS A 22 -5.09 23.40 18.08
N PHE A 23 -5.92 22.52 18.63
CA PHE A 23 -5.74 21.07 18.49
C PHE A 23 -5.88 20.58 17.04
N ALA A 24 -6.82 21.15 16.26
CA ALA A 24 -7.01 20.79 14.86
C ALA A 24 -5.86 21.24 13.94
N LEU A 25 -5.15 22.31 14.30
CA LEU A 25 -4.02 22.86 13.55
C LEU A 25 -2.66 22.31 14.00
N LEU A 26 -2.60 21.44 15.02
CA LEU A 26 -1.35 20.79 15.40
C LEU A 26 -0.90 19.87 14.27
N PRO A 27 0.38 19.95 13.82
CA PRO A 27 0.91 19.05 12.80
C PRO A 27 0.76 17.55 13.15
N ILE A 28 0.70 17.23 14.45
CA ILE A 28 0.50 15.86 14.98
C ILE A 28 -0.97 15.40 14.83
N ALA A 29 -1.91 16.34 14.72
CA ALA A 29 -3.34 16.07 14.52
C ALA A 29 -3.75 16.13 13.04
N GLN A 30 -2.89 16.64 12.17
CA GLN A 30 -3.09 16.64 10.72
C GLN A 30 -2.76 15.24 10.17
N ALA A 31 -3.57 14.74 9.24
CA ALA A 31 -3.19 13.56 8.46
C ALA A 31 -1.87 13.84 7.72
N VAL A 32 -0.93 12.89 7.77
CA VAL A 32 0.34 12.98 7.05
C VAL A 32 0.03 12.68 5.57
N GLY A 33 0.13 13.67 4.68
CA GLY A 33 -0.21 13.47 3.27
C GLY A 33 0.77 12.59 2.49
N PRO A 34 0.45 12.21 1.22
CA PRO A 34 -0.88 12.10 0.65
C PRO A 34 -1.48 10.76 1.05
N ASP A 35 -2.48 10.78 1.91
CA ASP A 35 -3.45 9.70 1.96
C ASP A 35 -4.10 9.61 0.57
N THR A 36 -4.09 8.41 -0.01
CA THR A 36 -4.70 8.20 -1.33
C THR A 36 -6.05 7.51 -1.24
N ASP A 37 -6.67 7.57 -0.06
CA ASP A 37 -8.00 7.06 0.24
C ASP A 37 -9.08 7.85 -0.52
N GLY A 38 -9.24 7.52 -1.80
CA GLY A 38 -10.28 8.06 -2.69
C GLY A 38 -9.81 9.09 -3.70
N SER A 39 -8.55 9.52 -3.66
CA SER A 39 -7.97 10.39 -4.70
C SER A 39 -7.44 9.63 -5.92
N ILE A 40 -7.19 8.31 -5.80
CA ILE A 40 -6.73 7.48 -6.92
C ILE A 40 -7.92 6.87 -7.67
N PRO A 41 -8.05 7.13 -9.00
CA PRO A 41 -9.09 6.53 -9.83
C PRO A 41 -9.10 5.00 -9.79
N GLY A 42 -10.25 4.39 -10.09
CA GLY A 42 -10.35 2.94 -10.21
C GLY A 42 -10.48 2.20 -8.87
N SER A 43 -10.89 2.88 -7.80
CA SER A 43 -11.04 2.29 -6.47
C SER A 43 -9.75 1.63 -5.97
N ASN A 44 -8.62 2.29 -6.21
CA ASN A 44 -7.33 1.90 -5.66
C ASN A 44 -7.13 2.55 -4.28
N ASN A 45 -6.39 1.89 -3.38
CA ASN A 45 -6.04 2.39 -2.07
C ASN A 45 -4.51 2.36 -1.88
N GLY A 46 -3.90 3.46 -1.47
CA GLY A 46 -2.45 3.57 -1.33
C GLY A 46 -2.03 4.28 -0.04
N GLU A 47 -1.05 3.73 0.64
CA GLU A 47 -0.45 4.36 1.83
C GLU A 47 1.07 4.34 1.71
N GLY A 48 1.70 5.51 1.78
CA GLY A 48 3.15 5.68 1.76
C GLY A 48 3.71 6.35 0.50
N ILE A 49 5.03 6.49 0.45
CA ILE A 49 5.71 7.34 -0.53
C ILE A 49 5.89 6.58 -1.85
N GLY A 50 5.50 7.20 -2.97
CA GLY A 50 5.67 6.60 -4.31
C GLY A 50 4.73 5.42 -4.57
N VAL A 51 3.70 5.23 -3.74
CA VAL A 51 2.70 4.18 -3.91
C VAL A 51 1.72 4.59 -5.00
N LEU A 52 1.52 3.70 -5.98
CA LEU A 52 0.57 3.87 -7.09
C LEU A 52 0.80 5.10 -8.01
N VAL A 53 1.98 5.71 -8.03
CA VAL A 53 2.24 7.00 -8.72
C VAL A 53 2.28 6.95 -10.25
N SER A 54 2.59 5.81 -10.88
CA SER A 54 2.64 5.67 -12.33
C SER A 54 1.66 4.59 -12.80
N ARG A 55 0.42 5.02 -13.11
CA ARG A 55 -0.67 4.15 -13.58
C ARG A 55 -1.23 4.58 -14.92
N THR A 56 -1.62 3.60 -15.75
CA THR A 56 -2.41 3.86 -16.97
C THR A 56 -3.90 3.53 -16.79
N THR A 57 -4.29 2.30 -16.39
CA THR A 57 -5.71 1.87 -16.36
C THR A 57 -6.10 0.89 -15.24
N GLY A 58 -5.19 0.49 -14.35
CA GLY A 58 -5.45 -0.53 -13.34
C GLY A 58 -6.45 -0.13 -12.24
N VAL A 59 -7.33 -1.06 -11.85
CA VAL A 59 -8.39 -0.87 -10.84
C VAL A 59 -8.27 -1.84 -9.67
N TRP A 60 -8.87 -1.49 -8.52
CA TRP A 60 -8.99 -2.35 -7.33
C TRP A 60 -7.67 -2.83 -6.73
N ASN A 61 -6.64 -2.00 -6.72
CA ASN A 61 -5.35 -2.34 -6.13
C ASN A 61 -5.17 -1.69 -4.75
N THR A 62 -4.52 -2.40 -3.84
CA THR A 62 -4.15 -1.91 -2.51
C THR A 62 -2.65 -1.95 -2.35
N GLY A 63 -2.02 -0.80 -2.10
CA GLY A 63 -0.57 -0.67 -1.92
C GLY A 63 -0.22 -0.03 -0.58
N THR A 64 0.75 -0.56 0.14
CA THR A 64 1.29 0.09 1.34
C THR A 64 2.82 -0.03 1.38
N GLY A 65 3.52 1.07 1.74
CA GLY A 65 4.97 1.09 1.90
C GLY A 65 5.68 2.14 1.03
N PHE A 66 6.90 1.82 0.59
CA PHE A 66 7.69 2.71 -0.29
C PHE A 66 7.73 2.12 -1.70
N GLU A 67 7.23 2.87 -2.68
CA GLU A 67 7.19 2.50 -4.10
C GLU A 67 6.49 1.15 -4.39
N ALA A 68 5.57 0.74 -3.50
CA ALA A 68 4.69 -0.40 -3.74
C ALA A 68 3.75 -0.10 -4.91
N LEU A 69 3.60 -1.03 -5.85
CA LEU A 69 2.77 -0.87 -7.06
C LEU A 69 3.08 0.40 -7.87
N ASN A 70 4.32 0.91 -7.82
CA ASN A 70 4.69 2.19 -8.45
C ASN A 70 4.43 2.17 -9.96
N HIS A 71 4.75 1.08 -10.66
CA HIS A 71 4.62 0.96 -12.11
C HIS A 71 3.59 -0.11 -12.52
N LEU A 72 2.31 0.15 -12.24
CA LEU A 72 1.20 -0.72 -12.66
C LEU A 72 0.53 -0.18 -13.92
N THR A 73 0.70 -0.83 -15.08
CA THR A 73 0.06 -0.35 -16.31
C THR A 73 -1.43 -0.74 -16.40
N ALA A 74 -1.74 -2.03 -16.51
CA ALA A 74 -3.12 -2.51 -16.70
C ALA A 74 -3.60 -3.51 -15.63
N GLY A 75 -2.74 -3.93 -14.70
CA GLY A 75 -3.08 -4.90 -13.67
C GLY A 75 -4.26 -4.48 -12.78
N ASN A 76 -5.01 -5.45 -12.30
CA ASN A 76 -6.17 -5.26 -11.43
C ASN A 76 -6.13 -6.21 -10.23
N GLN A 77 -6.73 -5.78 -9.12
CA GLN A 77 -6.93 -6.65 -7.95
C GLN A 77 -5.63 -7.13 -7.30
N ASN A 78 -4.61 -6.28 -7.28
CA ASN A 78 -3.33 -6.58 -6.66
C ASN A 78 -3.23 -6.00 -5.24
N THR A 79 -2.65 -6.75 -4.31
CA THR A 79 -2.32 -6.28 -2.95
C THR A 79 -0.81 -6.32 -2.75
N ALA A 80 -0.21 -5.18 -2.40
CA ALA A 80 1.24 -5.05 -2.21
C ALA A 80 1.57 -4.33 -0.90
N THR A 81 2.40 -4.97 -0.08
CA THR A 81 2.86 -4.40 1.20
C THR A 81 4.37 -4.55 1.30
N GLY A 82 5.08 -3.43 1.37
CA GLY A 82 6.52 -3.39 1.57
C GLY A 82 7.28 -2.53 0.54
N LEU A 83 8.60 -2.50 0.68
CA LEU A 83 9.49 -1.77 -0.23
C LEU A 83 9.42 -2.40 -1.63
N ARG A 84 8.91 -1.66 -2.62
CA ARG A 84 8.84 -2.07 -4.03
C ARG A 84 8.16 -3.44 -4.25
N ALA A 85 7.21 -3.80 -3.39
CA ALA A 85 6.36 -4.96 -3.64
C ALA A 85 5.50 -4.70 -4.90
N LEU A 86 5.46 -5.66 -5.83
CA LEU A 86 4.75 -5.55 -7.13
C LEU A 86 5.07 -4.25 -7.91
N SER A 87 6.29 -3.73 -7.77
CA SER A 87 6.63 -2.41 -8.35
C SER A 87 6.60 -2.43 -9.87
N SER A 88 6.90 -3.56 -10.53
CA SER A 88 6.95 -3.69 -12.00
C SER A 88 5.97 -4.74 -12.53
N ASP A 89 4.70 -4.65 -12.12
CA ASP A 89 3.64 -5.48 -12.67
C ASP A 89 2.93 -4.78 -13.85
N THR A 90 3.18 -5.22 -15.08
CA THR A 90 2.64 -4.56 -16.29
C THR A 90 1.20 -4.99 -16.59
N ASN A 91 0.92 -6.28 -16.56
CA ASN A 91 -0.37 -6.83 -16.99
C ASN A 91 -0.94 -7.90 -16.05
N GLY A 92 -0.21 -8.29 -15.00
CA GLY A 92 -0.64 -9.26 -14.01
C GLY A 92 -1.73 -8.69 -13.09
N GLY A 93 -2.63 -9.57 -12.68
CA GLY A 93 -3.71 -9.28 -11.76
C GLY A 93 -3.88 -10.38 -10.74
N PHE A 94 -4.65 -10.09 -9.69
CA PHE A 94 -4.91 -11.04 -8.59
C PHE A 94 -3.64 -11.50 -7.86
N ASN A 95 -2.64 -10.63 -7.74
CA ASN A 95 -1.39 -10.94 -7.05
C ASN A 95 -1.40 -10.38 -5.61
N THR A 96 -0.86 -11.15 -4.67
CA THR A 96 -0.61 -10.68 -3.29
C THR A 96 0.88 -10.74 -3.00
N ALA A 97 1.49 -9.61 -2.66
CA ALA A 97 2.92 -9.49 -2.39
C ALA A 97 3.15 -8.81 -1.03
N THR A 98 3.77 -9.53 -0.10
CA THR A 98 4.11 -9.01 1.23
C THR A 98 5.60 -9.20 1.49
N GLY A 99 6.36 -8.11 1.49
CA GLY A 99 7.79 -8.13 1.74
C GLY A 99 8.58 -7.22 0.80
N VAL A 100 9.85 -7.01 1.13
CA VAL A 100 10.77 -6.22 0.32
C VAL A 100 11.02 -6.91 -1.01
N PHE A 101 10.75 -6.24 -2.14
CA PHE A 101 10.88 -6.78 -3.50
C PHE A 101 10.08 -8.08 -3.76
N SER A 102 9.04 -8.35 -2.97
CA SER A 102 8.14 -9.48 -3.22
C SER A 102 7.38 -9.24 -4.54
N LEU A 103 7.40 -10.23 -5.46
CA LEU A 103 6.84 -10.11 -6.82
C LEU A 103 7.32 -8.85 -7.58
N PHE A 104 8.55 -8.39 -7.34
CA PHE A 104 9.06 -7.14 -7.89
C PHE A 104 8.91 -7.03 -9.42
N SER A 105 9.29 -8.07 -10.15
CA SER A 105 9.27 -8.14 -11.62
C SER A 105 8.30 -9.25 -12.10
N ASN A 106 7.01 -9.05 -11.84
CA ASN A 106 5.95 -9.92 -12.34
C ASN A 106 5.28 -9.33 -13.59
N THR A 107 5.77 -9.63 -14.79
CA THR A 107 5.31 -8.94 -16.01
C THR A 107 3.89 -9.32 -16.46
N SER A 108 3.55 -10.61 -16.41
CA SER A 108 2.23 -11.09 -16.85
C SER A 108 1.63 -12.22 -16.00
N GLY A 109 2.27 -12.56 -14.87
CA GLY A 109 1.77 -13.63 -14.00
C GLY A 109 0.50 -13.21 -13.27
N PHE A 110 -0.50 -14.10 -13.24
CA PHE A 110 -1.74 -13.91 -12.49
C PHE A 110 -1.81 -14.88 -11.31
N PHE A 111 -2.58 -14.52 -10.29
CA PHE A 111 -2.89 -15.40 -9.17
C PHE A 111 -1.66 -15.88 -8.38
N ASN A 112 -0.67 -15.01 -8.18
CA ASN A 112 0.49 -15.33 -7.37
C ASN A 112 0.35 -14.79 -5.94
N SER A 113 0.77 -15.59 -4.96
CA SER A 113 0.86 -15.20 -3.55
C SER A 113 2.30 -15.32 -3.06
N ALA A 114 2.91 -14.20 -2.71
CA ALA A 114 4.30 -14.11 -2.31
C ALA A 114 4.41 -13.42 -0.94
N THR A 115 4.96 -14.14 0.03
CA THR A 115 5.28 -13.62 1.36
C THR A 115 6.76 -13.85 1.67
N GLY A 116 7.47 -12.78 2.02
CA GLY A 116 8.90 -12.80 2.29
C GLY A 116 9.68 -11.88 1.36
N ALA A 117 10.86 -11.44 1.80
CA ALA A 117 11.71 -10.61 0.97
C ALA A 117 12.21 -11.41 -0.25
N TYR A 118 12.14 -10.79 -1.43
CA TYR A 118 12.49 -11.39 -2.72
C TYR A 118 11.69 -12.63 -3.13
N SER A 119 10.58 -12.94 -2.43
CA SER A 119 9.69 -14.04 -2.81
C SER A 119 9.08 -13.77 -4.20
N LEU A 120 9.21 -14.71 -5.14
CA LEU A 120 8.78 -14.56 -6.55
C LEU A 120 9.31 -13.30 -7.26
N ALA A 121 10.46 -12.76 -6.85
CA ALA A 121 10.93 -11.45 -7.33
C ALA A 121 11.11 -11.37 -8.85
N ASN A 122 11.51 -12.45 -9.53
CA ASN A 122 11.68 -12.51 -10.98
C ASN A 122 10.76 -13.56 -11.62
N ASN A 123 9.46 -13.47 -11.33
CA ASN A 123 8.45 -14.32 -11.93
C ASN A 123 7.84 -13.68 -13.18
N THR A 124 8.46 -13.87 -14.35
CA THR A 124 8.07 -13.12 -15.56
C THR A 124 6.68 -13.51 -16.09
N SER A 125 6.35 -14.81 -16.11
CA SER A 125 5.11 -15.33 -16.73
C SER A 125 4.36 -16.35 -15.89
N GLY A 126 4.95 -16.87 -14.81
CA GLY A 126 4.33 -17.94 -14.02
C GLY A 126 3.04 -17.46 -13.33
N GLY A 127 1.94 -18.17 -13.52
CA GLY A 127 0.69 -17.97 -12.78
C GLY A 127 0.50 -18.99 -11.66
N TYR A 128 -0.44 -18.72 -10.75
CA TYR A 128 -0.90 -19.69 -9.75
C TYR A 128 0.19 -20.19 -8.78
N ASN A 129 1.18 -19.36 -8.45
CA ASN A 129 2.27 -19.76 -7.56
C ASN A 129 2.06 -19.26 -6.13
N THR A 130 2.46 -20.06 -5.14
CA THR A 130 2.53 -19.68 -3.72
C THR A 130 3.97 -19.79 -3.23
N ALA A 131 4.54 -18.67 -2.79
CA ALA A 131 5.92 -18.59 -2.31
C ALA A 131 5.95 -17.95 -0.92
N ASN A 132 6.35 -18.72 0.10
CA ASN A 132 6.47 -18.24 1.47
C ASN A 132 7.89 -18.46 2.01
N GLY A 133 8.67 -17.39 2.09
CA GLY A 133 10.04 -17.40 2.56
C GLY A 133 10.92 -16.40 1.83
N TYR A 134 12.10 -16.13 2.39
CA TYR A 134 13.10 -15.31 1.71
C TYR A 134 13.52 -15.97 0.39
N ALA A 135 13.39 -15.27 -0.74
CA ALA A 135 13.77 -15.74 -2.07
C ALA A 135 13.17 -17.10 -2.50
N ALA A 136 12.00 -17.48 -1.95
CA ALA A 136 11.25 -18.63 -2.45
C ALA A 136 10.76 -18.34 -3.89
N LEU A 137 10.95 -19.30 -4.80
CA LEU A 137 10.60 -19.18 -6.23
C LEU A 137 11.19 -17.93 -6.91
N TYR A 138 12.42 -17.55 -6.52
CA TYR A 138 13.04 -16.28 -6.94
C TYR A 138 13.05 -16.09 -8.47
N ARG A 139 13.30 -17.15 -9.26
CA ARG A 139 13.28 -17.13 -10.74
C ARG A 139 12.31 -18.13 -11.34
N ASN A 140 11.08 -18.12 -10.88
CA ASN A 140 10.06 -19.01 -11.42
C ASN A 140 9.51 -18.53 -12.78
N THR A 141 9.35 -19.46 -13.73
CA THR A 141 8.65 -19.21 -15.00
C THR A 141 7.48 -20.18 -15.23
N ALA A 142 7.29 -21.14 -14.31
CA ALA A 142 6.28 -22.19 -14.38
C ALA A 142 5.02 -21.80 -13.61
N GLU A 143 3.95 -22.56 -13.80
CA GLU A 143 2.67 -22.36 -13.13
C GLU A 143 2.44 -23.39 -12.03
N GLY A 144 1.64 -23.03 -11.01
CA GLY A 144 1.14 -23.99 -10.02
C GLY A 144 2.17 -24.47 -8.99
N ASN A 145 3.23 -23.71 -8.74
CA ASN A 145 4.24 -24.09 -7.76
C ASN A 145 3.88 -23.65 -6.35
N THR A 146 4.24 -24.47 -5.36
CA THR A 146 4.21 -24.08 -3.95
C THR A 146 5.60 -24.26 -3.36
N ALA A 147 6.19 -23.19 -2.86
CA ALA A 147 7.49 -23.19 -2.19
C ALA A 147 7.39 -22.56 -0.81
N ILE A 148 7.88 -23.26 0.21
CA ILE A 148 7.90 -22.79 1.58
C ILE A 148 9.31 -22.99 2.14
N GLY A 149 9.93 -21.90 2.61
CA GLY A 149 11.26 -21.91 3.20
C GLY A 149 12.24 -20.93 2.56
N PHE A 150 13.43 -20.83 3.16
CA PHE A 150 14.51 -19.99 2.65
C PHE A 150 15.03 -20.52 1.32
N ALA A 151 14.98 -19.70 0.27
CA ALA A 151 15.44 -20.01 -1.08
C ALA A 151 14.84 -21.31 -1.65
N ALA A 152 13.62 -21.65 -1.24
CA ALA A 152 12.93 -22.85 -1.73
C ALA A 152 12.59 -22.70 -3.22
N LEU A 153 13.01 -23.66 -4.04
CA LEU A 153 12.82 -23.65 -5.50
C LEU A 153 13.36 -22.35 -6.16
N TYR A 154 14.57 -21.93 -5.79
CA TYR A 154 15.22 -20.69 -6.26
C TYR A 154 15.32 -20.55 -7.78
#